data_AF-A0A9W6QJV8-F1
#
_entry.id   AF-A0A9W6QJV8-F1
#
_cell.length_a   1.000
_cell.length_b   1.000
_cell.length_c   1.000
_cell.angle_alpha   90.00
_cell.angle_beta   90.00
_cell.angle_gamma   90.00
#
_symmetry.space_group_name_H-M   'P 1'
#
loop_
_entity.id
_entity.type
_entity.pdbx_description
1 polymer ?
#
loop_
_entity_poly.entity_id
_entity_poly.type
_entity_poly.pdbx_seq_one_letter_code
_entity_poly.pdbx_strand_id
1 'polypeptide(L)'
;MSYPGGDYQGLGFYPGPPRRDRRTLVIAVSVAAIVLVVGAVVAILLLQRQSETPALPTSTTSAPSSTTTTTTTSKATTTTTKQAGRTIDNDTAKLSYVVPEAWTPIEGGLTLKSVPGVTIDHVAGLTEYQCGGKTYSRGVVGGGKVAKGELNQRATELAQAFGKELYNTSSGVEVVPGTPKAITAKGSGGTELKGVRLTAEITSTGDACLASKGQLVLVLLDDGTDLRLLLVNGDTEGGPATPAPAKTADLAAIADSVRPTG
;
A
#
# COMPACT_ATOMS: atom_id res chain seq x y z
N MET A 1 30.35 16.92 -49.42
CA MET A 1 30.88 18.10 -48.71
C MET A 1 30.98 17.73 -47.25
N SER A 2 32.21 17.52 -46.78
CA SER A 2 32.55 17.16 -45.41
C SER A 2 32.89 18.42 -44.62
N TYR A 3 32.42 18.50 -43.37
CA TYR A 3 33.12 19.21 -42.29
C TYR A 3 32.88 18.45 -40.97
N PRO A 4 33.85 17.64 -40.50
CA PRO A 4 33.84 17.10 -39.15
C PRO A 4 34.35 18.17 -38.17
N GLY A 5 33.47 18.63 -37.27
CA GLY A 5 33.85 19.49 -36.16
C GLY A 5 34.54 18.65 -35.08
N GLY A 6 35.86 18.82 -34.95
CA GLY A 6 36.64 18.31 -33.83
C GLY A 6 36.60 19.31 -32.67
N ASP A 7 36.11 18.85 -31.52
CA ASP A 7 36.21 19.59 -30.27
C ASP A 7 37.57 19.36 -29.62
N TYR A 8 38.36 20.42 -29.72
CA TYR A 8 39.69 20.63 -29.17
C TYR A 8 39.69 20.50 -27.64
N GLN A 9 40.36 19.47 -27.11
CA GLN A 9 40.71 19.38 -25.68
C GLN A 9 41.91 20.29 -25.39
N GLY A 10 41.62 21.49 -24.89
CA GLY A 10 42.61 22.45 -24.42
C GLY A 10 43.34 21.97 -23.16
N LEU A 11 44.67 21.98 -23.24
CA LEU A 11 45.62 21.78 -22.15
C LEU A 11 45.47 22.85 -21.06
N GLY A 12 45.07 22.44 -19.86
CA GLY A 12 44.95 23.32 -18.70
C GLY A 12 44.81 22.54 -17.40
N PHE A 13 45.84 21.77 -17.03
CA PHE A 13 45.88 21.01 -15.78
C PHE A 13 46.31 21.91 -14.62
N TYR A 14 45.36 22.64 -14.04
CA TYR A 14 45.52 23.20 -12.68
C TYR A 14 45.08 22.13 -11.68
N PRO A 15 45.94 21.67 -10.74
CA PRO A 15 45.46 20.87 -9.63
C PRO A 15 44.54 21.75 -8.78
N GLY A 16 43.23 21.52 -8.90
CA GLY A 16 42.24 22.17 -8.05
C GLY A 16 42.50 21.85 -6.57
N PRO A 17 42.15 22.76 -5.64
CA PRO A 17 42.36 22.55 -4.21
C PRO A 17 41.71 21.24 -3.75
N PRO A 18 42.31 20.54 -2.76
CA PRO A 18 41.82 19.25 -2.30
C PRO A 18 40.35 19.36 -1.91
N ARG A 19 39.49 18.59 -2.58
CA ARG A 19 38.06 18.52 -2.26
C ARG A 19 37.95 17.97 -0.85
N ARG A 20 37.56 18.82 0.11
CA ARG A 20 37.30 18.44 1.49
C ARG A 20 36.24 17.34 1.49
N ASP A 21 36.58 16.18 2.02
CA ASP A 21 35.67 15.03 2.06
C ASP A 21 34.42 15.40 2.88
N ARG A 22 33.29 15.55 2.20
CA ARG A 22 32.01 15.88 2.82
C ARG A 22 31.34 14.66 3.45
N ARG A 23 31.85 13.44 3.22
CA ARG A 23 31.28 12.22 3.77
C ARG A 23 31.28 12.23 5.29
N THR A 24 32.36 12.69 5.92
CA THR A 24 32.46 12.79 7.38
C THR A 24 31.44 13.77 7.96
N LEU A 25 31.20 14.88 7.27
CA LEU A 25 30.21 15.88 7.68
C LEU A 25 28.77 15.35 7.53
N VAL A 26 28.48 14.64 6.43
CA VAL A 26 27.17 14.02 6.20
C VAL A 26 26.88 12.93 7.24
N ILE A 27 27.88 12.11 7.57
CA ILE A 27 27.76 11.08 8.63
C ILE A 27 27.50 11.76 9.99
N ALA A 28 28.27 12.80 10.34
CA ALA A 28 28.09 13.50 11.61
C ALA A 28 26.69 14.12 11.76
N VAL A 29 26.18 14.76 10.69
CA VAL A 29 24.84 15.37 10.68
C VAL A 29 23.75 14.30 10.78
N SER A 30 23.91 13.17 10.08
CA SER A 30 22.94 12.07 10.13
C SER A 30 22.87 11.43 11.53
N VAL A 31 24.01 11.24 12.19
CA VAL A 31 24.06 10.70 13.56
C VAL A 31 23.40 11.67 14.55
N ALA A 32 23.68 12.98 14.43
CA ALA A 32 23.06 13.99 15.28
C ALA A 32 21.53 14.03 15.13
N ALA A 33 21.01 13.90 13.90
CA ALA A 33 19.57 13.84 13.65
C ALA A 33 18.91 12.62 14.30
N ILE A 34 19.53 11.44 14.19
CA ILE A 34 19.01 10.21 14.81
C ILE A 34 18.99 10.34 16.34
N VAL A 35 20.05 10.88 16.96
CA VAL A 35 20.11 11.09 18.41
C VAL A 35 19.01 12.05 18.88
N LEU A 36 18.71 13.11 18.12
CA LEU A 36 17.62 14.03 18.44
C LEU A 36 16.24 13.36 18.37
N VAL A 37 15.98 12.54 17.35
CA VAL A 37 14.69 11.83 17.21
C VAL A 37 14.52 10.82 18.35
N VAL A 38 15.55 10.02 18.65
CA VAL A 38 15.50 9.06 19.76
C VAL A 38 15.30 9.77 21.10
N GLY A 39 16.02 10.88 21.33
CA GLY A 39 15.85 11.70 22.54
C GLY A 39 14.43 12.26 22.70
N ALA A 40 13.83 12.75 21.62
CA ALA A 40 12.45 13.26 21.63
C ALA A 40 11.43 12.16 21.94
N VAL A 41 11.58 10.97 21.35
CA VAL A 41 10.69 9.82 21.62
C VAL A 41 10.78 9.38 23.08
N VAL A 42 12.00 9.30 23.64
CA VAL A 42 12.20 8.94 25.06
C VAL A 42 11.58 10.00 25.98
N ALA A 43 11.73 11.29 25.68
CA ALA A 43 11.13 12.37 26.46
C ALA A 43 9.59 12.30 26.46
N ILE A 44 8.97 12.03 25.30
CA ILE A 44 7.50 11.89 25.18
C ILE A 44 7.00 10.69 26.00
N LEU A 45 7.70 9.54 25.93
CA LEU A 45 7.34 8.36 26.71
C LEU A 45 7.49 8.56 28.22
N LEU A 46 8.47 9.36 28.66
CA LEU A 46 8.63 9.70 30.07
C LEU A 46 7.55 10.68 30.56
N LEU A 47 7.10 11.62 29.72
CA LEU A 47 5.99 12.51 30.06
C LEU A 47 4.66 11.76 30.15
N GLN A 48 4.39 10.80 29.26
CA GLN A 48 3.15 10.02 29.29
C GLN A 48 3.01 9.09 30.51
N ARG A 49 4.11 8.73 31.18
CA ARG A 49 4.07 7.91 32.40
C ARG A 49 3.67 8.67 33.67
N GLN A 50 3.62 10.01 33.65
CA GLN A 50 3.30 10.81 34.85
C GLN A 50 1.82 11.22 34.96
N SER A 51 0.95 10.77 34.06
CA SER A 51 -0.48 11.12 34.07
C SER A 51 -1.40 9.99 34.54
N GLU A 52 -0.96 9.16 35.50
CA GLU A 52 -1.88 8.31 36.25
C GLU A 52 -2.51 9.12 37.39
N THR A 53 -3.74 9.57 37.18
CA THR A 53 -4.57 10.18 38.21
C THR A 53 -5.16 9.07 39.08
N PRO A 54 -5.00 9.09 40.42
CA PRO A 54 -5.64 8.12 41.29
C PRO A 54 -7.17 8.26 41.22
N ALA A 55 -7.87 7.21 40.77
CA ALA A 55 -9.32 7.16 40.82
C ALA A 55 -9.79 7.03 42.29
N LEU A 56 -10.67 7.93 42.73
CA LEU A 56 -11.35 7.84 44.03
C LEU A 56 -12.33 6.64 44.04
N PRO A 57 -12.43 5.88 45.15
CA PRO A 57 -13.41 4.82 45.30
C PRO A 57 -14.82 5.41 45.51
N THR A 58 -15.74 5.11 44.59
CA THR A 58 -17.18 5.35 44.80
C THR A 58 -17.83 4.06 45.27
N SER A 59 -18.19 4.03 46.55
CA SER A 59 -18.99 2.96 47.15
C SER A 59 -20.46 3.15 46.78
N THR A 60 -21.01 2.28 45.94
CA THR A 60 -22.46 2.04 45.89
C THR A 60 -22.73 0.54 45.87
N THR A 61 -23.28 0.08 47.00
CA THR A 61 -23.83 -1.26 47.19
C THR A 61 -25.11 -1.38 46.39
N SER A 62 -25.17 -2.31 45.44
CA SER A 62 -26.41 -2.78 44.81
C SER A 62 -26.26 -4.27 44.49
N ALA A 63 -27.27 -5.02 44.91
CA ALA A 63 -27.30 -6.48 44.99
C ALA A 63 -27.10 -7.19 43.63
N PRO A 64 -26.53 -8.41 43.61
CA PRO A 64 -26.36 -9.18 42.39
C PRO A 64 -27.69 -9.81 41.94
N SER A 65 -28.15 -9.48 40.74
CA SER A 65 -29.17 -10.27 40.04
C SER A 65 -28.47 -11.11 38.97
N SER A 66 -28.37 -12.41 39.24
CA SER A 66 -27.74 -13.39 38.36
C SER A 66 -28.57 -13.57 37.09
N THR A 67 -28.12 -12.99 35.98
CA THR A 67 -28.68 -13.26 34.64
C THR A 67 -27.66 -14.08 33.86
N THR A 68 -27.90 -15.39 33.76
CA THR A 68 -27.11 -16.32 32.95
C THR A 68 -27.32 -16.00 31.47
N THR A 69 -26.36 -15.32 30.83
CA THR A 69 -26.40 -15.08 29.38
C THR A 69 -25.62 -16.19 28.69
N THR A 70 -26.35 -17.16 28.12
CA THR A 70 -25.80 -18.22 27.29
C THR A 70 -25.19 -17.61 26.03
N THR A 71 -23.86 -17.58 25.93
CA THR A 71 -23.16 -17.08 24.74
C THR A 71 -23.18 -18.17 23.66
N THR A 72 -24.15 -18.11 22.76
CA THR A 72 -24.17 -18.93 21.54
C THR A 72 -23.16 -18.35 20.54
N THR A 73 -21.96 -18.93 20.49
CA THR A 73 -20.96 -18.68 19.44
C THR A 73 -21.51 -19.15 18.10
N SER A 74 -22.21 -18.26 17.41
CA SER A 74 -22.70 -18.50 16.06
C SER A 74 -21.50 -18.44 15.10
N LYS A 75 -21.16 -19.60 14.55
CA LYS A 75 -20.17 -19.76 13.46
C LYS A 75 -20.63 -18.90 12.29
N ALA A 76 -19.95 -17.78 12.05
CA ALA A 76 -20.23 -16.89 10.92
C ALA A 76 -20.10 -17.71 9.62
N THR A 77 -21.24 -18.02 9.02
CA THR A 77 -21.29 -18.63 7.70
C THR A 77 -21.08 -17.49 6.72
N THR A 78 -19.83 -17.32 6.26
CA THR A 78 -19.50 -16.35 5.23
C THR A 78 -20.08 -16.85 3.90
N THR A 79 -21.32 -16.48 3.62
CA THR A 79 -21.90 -16.59 2.28
C THR A 79 -21.03 -15.77 1.35
N THR A 80 -20.13 -16.44 0.65
CA THR A 80 -19.25 -15.82 -0.34
C THR A 80 -20.12 -15.54 -1.56
N THR A 81 -20.77 -14.38 -1.59
CA THR A 81 -21.52 -13.94 -2.76
C THR A 81 -20.52 -13.86 -3.90
N LYS A 82 -20.66 -14.74 -4.89
CA LYS A 82 -19.81 -14.74 -6.08
C LYS A 82 -19.89 -13.35 -6.71
N GLN A 83 -18.80 -12.59 -6.66
CA GLN A 83 -18.74 -11.26 -7.25
C GLN A 83 -19.03 -11.39 -8.75
N ALA A 84 -20.03 -10.67 -9.23
CA ALA A 84 -20.28 -10.52 -10.66
C ALA A 84 -19.22 -9.58 -11.22
N GLY A 85 -18.62 -9.95 -12.36
CA GLY A 85 -17.55 -9.16 -12.95
C GLY A 85 -16.76 -9.91 -14.01
N ARG A 86 -15.72 -9.25 -14.49
CA ARG A 86 -14.76 -9.80 -15.45
C ARG A 86 -13.62 -10.48 -14.69
N THR A 87 -13.31 -11.72 -15.06
CA THR A 87 -12.07 -12.37 -14.62
C THR A 87 -10.89 -11.81 -15.40
N ILE A 88 -9.83 -11.45 -14.69
CA ILE A 88 -8.52 -11.10 -15.24
C ILE A 88 -7.56 -12.23 -14.86
N ASP A 89 -7.01 -12.89 -15.87
CA ASP A 89 -5.94 -13.87 -15.71
C ASP A 89 -4.60 -13.14 -15.84
N ASN A 90 -3.72 -13.34 -14.86
CA ASN A 90 -2.39 -12.76 -14.82
C ASN A 90 -1.36 -13.89 -14.83
N ASP A 91 -0.86 -14.20 -16.02
CA ASP A 91 0.07 -15.31 -16.23
C ASP A 91 1.47 -15.05 -15.66
N THR A 92 1.86 -13.78 -15.50
CA THR A 92 3.16 -13.39 -14.92
C THR A 92 3.16 -13.63 -13.42
N ALA A 93 2.13 -13.15 -12.73
CA ALA A 93 1.93 -13.32 -11.29
C ALA A 93 1.43 -14.71 -10.92
N LYS A 94 0.93 -15.49 -11.88
CA LYS A 94 0.25 -16.77 -11.65
C LYS A 94 -0.96 -16.60 -10.71
N LEU A 95 -1.78 -15.59 -11.01
CA LEU A 95 -3.01 -15.28 -10.29
C LEU A 95 -4.15 -15.06 -11.28
N SER A 96 -5.38 -15.26 -10.83
CA SER A 96 -6.59 -14.71 -11.45
C SER A 96 -7.42 -14.00 -10.40
N TYR A 97 -8.17 -12.98 -10.81
CA TYR A 97 -9.03 -12.21 -9.92
C TYR A 97 -10.21 -11.62 -10.71
N VAL A 98 -11.27 -11.24 -10.02
CA VAL A 98 -12.50 -10.70 -10.60
C VAL A 98 -12.61 -9.22 -10.28
N VAL A 99 -12.82 -8.41 -11.32
CA VAL A 99 -13.08 -6.98 -11.19
C VAL A 99 -14.53 -6.65 -11.59
N PRO A 100 -15.20 -5.69 -10.92
CA PRO A 100 -16.50 -5.20 -11.37
C PRO A 100 -16.43 -4.67 -12.82
N GLU A 101 -17.57 -4.66 -13.53
CA GLU A 101 -17.62 -4.23 -14.94
C GLU A 101 -17.16 -2.78 -15.18
N ALA A 102 -17.23 -1.92 -14.16
CA ALA A 102 -16.74 -0.54 -14.23
C ALA A 102 -15.20 -0.43 -14.31
N TRP A 103 -14.47 -1.52 -14.07
CA TRP A 103 -13.02 -1.57 -14.18
C TRP A 103 -12.62 -2.00 -15.59
N THR A 104 -11.82 -1.17 -16.24
CA THR A 104 -11.40 -1.39 -17.63
C THR A 104 -9.93 -1.80 -17.66
N PRO A 105 -9.56 -2.88 -18.37
CA PRO A 105 -8.17 -3.23 -18.59
C PRO A 105 -7.40 -2.07 -19.23
N ILE A 106 -6.18 -1.86 -18.75
CA ILE A 106 -5.24 -0.86 -19.25
C ILE A 106 -4.07 -1.62 -19.85
N GLU A 107 -3.68 -1.27 -21.07
CA GLU A 107 -2.50 -1.85 -21.69
C GLU A 107 -1.22 -1.40 -20.96
N GLY A 108 -0.29 -2.34 -20.77
CA GLY A 108 0.98 -2.10 -20.09
C GLY A 108 0.99 -2.56 -18.62
N GLY A 109 1.84 -1.92 -17.83
CA GLY A 109 2.05 -2.26 -16.43
C GLY A 109 2.52 -1.06 -15.60
N LEU A 110 2.46 -1.20 -14.28
CA LEU A 110 3.04 -0.24 -13.35
C LEU A 110 4.39 -0.77 -12.88
N THR A 111 5.45 -0.01 -13.16
CA THR A 111 6.76 -0.21 -12.54
C THR A 111 6.95 0.86 -11.48
N LEU A 112 7.19 0.44 -10.24
CA LEU A 112 7.36 1.35 -9.12
C LEU A 112 8.83 1.63 -8.86
N LYS A 113 9.17 2.92 -8.73
CA LYS A 113 10.51 3.37 -8.38
C LYS A 113 10.85 3.05 -6.93
N SER A 114 9.84 3.05 -6.04
CA SER A 114 10.00 2.77 -4.62
C SER A 114 10.26 1.29 -4.30
N VAL A 115 9.93 0.39 -5.23
CA VAL A 115 10.11 -1.06 -5.05
C VAL A 115 10.83 -1.66 -6.26
N PRO A 116 12.17 -1.53 -6.33
CA PRO A 116 12.96 -2.04 -7.45
C PRO A 116 12.73 -3.54 -7.68
N GLY A 117 12.57 -3.93 -8.94
CA GLY A 117 12.35 -5.32 -9.33
C GLY A 117 10.89 -5.79 -9.23
N VAL A 118 9.97 -4.94 -8.77
CA VAL A 118 8.53 -5.24 -8.77
C VAL A 118 7.87 -4.56 -9.95
N THR A 119 7.25 -5.39 -10.79
CA THR A 119 6.40 -4.94 -11.89
C THR A 119 5.00 -5.47 -11.66
N ILE A 120 4.02 -4.58 -11.77
CA ILE A 120 2.60 -4.92 -11.75
C ILE A 120 2.12 -4.90 -13.19
N ASP A 121 1.48 -5.96 -13.64
CA ASP A 121 0.93 -6.09 -14.98
C ASP A 121 -0.54 -6.55 -14.94
N HIS A 122 -1.12 -6.75 -16.12
CA HIS A 122 -2.54 -7.05 -16.32
C HIS A 122 -3.42 -6.08 -15.54
N VAL A 123 -3.13 -4.79 -15.73
CA VAL A 123 -3.70 -3.72 -14.93
C VAL A 123 -5.12 -3.43 -15.38
N ALA A 124 -6.02 -3.13 -14.45
CA ALA A 124 -7.29 -2.50 -14.75
C ALA A 124 -7.47 -1.24 -13.91
N GLY A 125 -8.05 -0.21 -14.52
CA GLY A 125 -8.36 1.05 -13.85
C GLY A 125 -9.86 1.21 -13.61
N LEU A 126 -10.19 1.83 -12.48
CA LEU A 126 -11.53 2.35 -12.24
C LEU A 126 -11.61 3.74 -12.88
N THR A 127 -12.64 3.93 -13.70
CA THR A 127 -13.03 5.16 -14.42
C THR A 127 -12.03 6.31 -14.40
N GLU A 128 -11.42 6.60 -15.54
CA GLU A 128 -10.60 7.79 -15.72
C GLU A 128 -11.44 9.08 -15.70
N TYR A 129 -10.83 10.18 -15.27
CA TYR A 129 -11.46 11.50 -15.30
C TYR A 129 -10.47 12.60 -15.64
N GLN A 130 -10.99 13.66 -16.26
CA GLN A 130 -10.23 14.87 -16.56
C GLN A 130 -10.47 15.92 -15.48
N CYS A 131 -9.40 16.50 -14.96
CA CYS A 131 -9.47 17.63 -14.04
C CYS A 131 -8.24 18.52 -14.21
N GLY A 132 -8.43 19.84 -14.28
CA GLY A 132 -7.29 20.77 -14.44
C GLY A 132 -6.39 20.49 -15.66
N GLY A 133 -6.94 19.92 -16.74
CA GLY A 133 -6.18 19.58 -17.95
C GLY A 133 -5.30 18.33 -17.82
N LYS A 134 -5.48 17.51 -16.77
CA LYS A 134 -4.78 16.24 -16.56
C LYS A 134 -5.77 15.08 -16.45
N THR A 135 -5.28 13.89 -16.78
CA THR A 135 -6.02 12.64 -16.63
C THR A 135 -5.67 12.02 -15.28
N TYR A 136 -6.69 11.60 -14.54
CA TYR A 136 -6.60 10.89 -13.28
C TYR A 136 -7.40 9.59 -13.37
N SER A 137 -7.16 8.66 -12.45
CA SER A 137 -7.93 7.43 -12.31
C SER A 137 -8.45 7.32 -10.88
N ARG A 138 -9.63 6.72 -10.71
CA ARG A 138 -10.22 6.47 -9.38
C ARG A 138 -9.64 5.28 -8.66
N GLY A 139 -8.84 4.47 -9.32
CA GLY A 139 -8.29 3.27 -8.72
C GLY A 139 -7.62 2.40 -9.75
N VAL A 140 -6.73 1.56 -9.25
CA VAL A 140 -5.94 0.64 -10.07
C VAL A 140 -5.85 -0.71 -9.39
N VAL A 141 -5.96 -1.78 -10.18
CA VAL A 141 -5.70 -3.14 -9.74
C VAL A 141 -4.75 -3.80 -10.71
N GLY A 142 -3.85 -4.63 -10.20
CA GLY A 142 -2.95 -5.43 -11.03
C GLY A 142 -2.22 -6.47 -10.21
N GLY A 143 -1.60 -7.43 -10.89
CA GLY A 143 -0.84 -8.49 -10.25
C GLY A 143 0.64 -8.42 -10.59
N GLY A 144 1.49 -8.99 -9.74
CA GLY A 144 2.92 -9.09 -10.00
C GLY A 144 3.58 -10.15 -9.15
N LYS A 145 4.92 -10.20 -9.21
CA LYS A 145 5.75 -11.02 -8.32
C LYS A 145 6.66 -10.14 -7.51
N VAL A 146 6.90 -10.55 -6.27
CA VAL A 146 7.88 -9.91 -5.39
C VAL A 146 8.79 -10.99 -4.80
N ALA A 147 10.04 -10.61 -4.52
CA ALA A 147 11.00 -11.52 -3.91
C ALA A 147 10.50 -12.02 -2.55
N LYS A 148 10.84 -13.27 -2.23
CA LYS A 148 10.47 -13.90 -0.96
C LYS A 148 10.94 -13.10 0.25
N GLY A 149 10.17 -13.20 1.34
CA GLY A 149 10.47 -12.60 2.63
C GLY A 149 9.43 -13.01 3.67
N GLU A 150 9.53 -12.47 4.89
CA GLU A 150 8.48 -12.65 5.90
C GLU A 150 7.20 -11.94 5.44
N LEU A 151 6.09 -12.68 5.38
CA LEU A 151 4.85 -12.23 4.72
C LEU A 151 4.28 -10.94 5.31
N ASN A 152 4.24 -10.82 6.64
CA ASN A 152 3.61 -9.68 7.31
C ASN A 152 4.43 -8.40 7.13
N GLN A 153 5.74 -8.51 7.29
CA GLN A 153 6.70 -7.45 7.07
C GLN A 153 6.66 -7.01 5.60
N ARG A 154 6.73 -7.96 4.65
CA ARG A 154 6.66 -7.65 3.21
C ARG A 154 5.35 -6.96 2.84
N ALA A 155 4.21 -7.43 3.33
CA ALA A 155 2.93 -6.77 3.07
C ALA A 155 2.91 -5.32 3.57
N THR A 156 3.46 -5.08 4.77
CA THR A 156 3.52 -3.75 5.37
C THR A 156 4.46 -2.81 4.61
N GLU A 157 5.66 -3.28 4.27
CA GLU A 157 6.66 -2.53 3.48
C GLU A 157 6.11 -2.15 2.12
N LEU A 158 5.52 -3.11 1.41
CA LEU A 158 4.90 -2.87 0.10
C LEU A 158 3.74 -1.89 0.23
N ALA A 159 2.89 -2.00 1.24
CA ALA A 159 1.77 -1.08 1.42
C ALA A 159 2.23 0.36 1.62
N GLN A 160 3.28 0.58 2.42
CA GLN A 160 3.88 1.90 2.57
C GLN A 160 4.47 2.42 1.26
N ALA A 161 5.17 1.56 0.51
CA ALA A 161 5.81 1.95 -0.75
C ALA A 161 4.79 2.28 -1.84
N PHE A 162 3.86 1.36 -2.12
CA PHE A 162 2.75 1.57 -3.07
C PHE A 162 1.89 2.77 -2.67
N GLY A 163 1.50 2.90 -1.41
CA GLY A 163 0.67 4.01 -0.96
C GLY A 163 1.34 5.38 -1.15
N LYS A 164 2.65 5.48 -0.86
CA LYS A 164 3.39 6.73 -1.11
C LYS A 164 3.57 7.01 -2.58
N GLU A 165 3.84 6.00 -3.40
CA GLU A 165 4.10 6.20 -4.82
C GLU A 165 2.84 6.51 -5.62
N LEU A 166 1.73 5.81 -5.37
CA LEU A 166 0.46 6.05 -6.05
C LEU A 166 -0.12 7.45 -5.76
N TYR A 167 0.17 8.00 -4.58
CA TYR A 167 -0.30 9.32 -4.14
C TYR A 167 0.81 10.39 -4.18
N ASN A 168 1.93 10.15 -4.86
CA ASN A 168 3.09 11.05 -4.84
C ASN A 168 2.85 12.44 -5.46
N THR A 169 1.74 12.62 -6.18
CA THR A 169 1.33 13.91 -6.74
C THR A 169 0.62 14.79 -5.72
N SER A 170 0.17 14.21 -4.59
CA SER A 170 -0.39 14.92 -3.44
C SER A 170 0.69 15.32 -2.44
N SER A 171 0.38 16.27 -1.57
CA SER A 171 1.18 16.61 -0.40
C SER A 171 0.69 15.89 0.86
N GLY A 172 1.52 15.83 1.90
CA GLY A 172 1.11 15.31 3.21
C GLY A 172 0.61 13.86 3.18
N VAL A 173 1.15 13.03 2.27
CA VAL A 173 0.74 11.63 2.13
C VAL A 173 1.11 10.86 3.39
N GLU A 174 0.09 10.34 4.07
CA GLU A 174 0.23 9.40 5.18
C GLU A 174 -0.36 8.06 4.77
N VAL A 175 0.40 6.99 5.02
CA VAL A 175 -0.04 5.62 4.77
C VAL A 175 -0.08 4.93 6.12
N VAL A 176 -1.26 4.42 6.49
CA VAL A 176 -1.48 3.68 7.73
C VAL A 176 -1.82 2.23 7.37
N PRO A 177 -0.81 1.33 7.35
CA PRO A 177 -1.06 -0.09 7.14
C PRO A 177 -1.84 -0.67 8.32
N GLY A 178 -2.92 -1.38 8.03
CA GLY A 178 -3.60 -2.23 9.01
C GLY A 178 -2.80 -3.49 9.31
N THR A 179 -3.30 -4.30 10.25
CA THR A 179 -2.68 -5.59 10.58
C THR A 179 -2.88 -6.60 9.43
N PRO A 180 -1.81 -7.22 8.91
CA PRO A 180 -1.94 -8.33 7.97
C PRO A 180 -2.80 -9.45 8.55
N LYS A 181 -3.71 -9.99 7.73
CA LYS A 181 -4.59 -11.12 8.08
C LYS A 181 -4.17 -12.32 7.26
N ALA A 182 -3.94 -13.45 7.93
CA ALA A 182 -3.66 -14.71 7.24
C ALA A 182 -4.84 -15.11 6.35
N ILE A 183 -4.54 -15.56 5.14
CA ILE A 183 -5.52 -16.07 4.19
C ILE A 183 -5.03 -17.36 3.55
N THR A 184 -5.98 -18.10 2.99
CA THR A 184 -5.74 -19.26 2.13
C THR A 184 -6.50 -19.02 0.83
N ALA A 185 -5.78 -18.96 -0.29
CA ALA A 185 -6.37 -18.80 -1.61
C ALA A 185 -6.36 -20.15 -2.36
N LYS A 186 -7.54 -20.57 -2.83
CA LYS A 186 -7.73 -21.83 -3.55
C LYS A 186 -7.87 -21.55 -5.03
N GLY A 187 -7.02 -22.13 -5.85
CA GLY A 187 -7.03 -22.03 -7.31
C GLY A 187 -7.92 -23.06 -7.98
N SER A 188 -8.02 -22.96 -9.30
CA SER A 188 -8.49 -24.06 -10.13
C SER A 188 -7.54 -25.24 -10.03
N GLY A 189 -8.04 -26.48 -10.08
CA GLY A 189 -7.20 -27.68 -10.06
C GLY A 189 -6.70 -28.10 -8.66
N GLY A 190 -7.19 -27.45 -7.60
CA GLY A 190 -6.87 -27.84 -6.22
C GLY A 190 -5.61 -27.18 -5.64
N THR A 191 -4.93 -26.32 -6.41
CA THR A 191 -3.80 -25.51 -5.91
C THR A 191 -4.26 -24.67 -4.72
N GLU A 192 -3.54 -24.72 -3.61
CA GLU A 192 -3.84 -23.93 -2.41
C GLU A 192 -2.57 -23.22 -1.95
N LEU A 193 -2.60 -21.88 -1.93
CA LEU A 193 -1.49 -21.08 -1.42
C LEU A 193 -1.90 -20.35 -0.15
N LYS A 194 -0.99 -20.35 0.82
CA LYS A 194 -1.12 -19.57 2.05
C LYS A 194 -0.54 -18.18 1.82
N GLY A 195 -1.08 -17.20 2.53
CA GLY A 195 -0.67 -15.83 2.32
C GLY A 195 -1.20 -14.89 3.38
N VAL A 196 -1.08 -13.60 3.09
CA VAL A 196 -1.64 -12.52 3.90
C VAL A 196 -2.39 -11.53 3.04
N ARG A 197 -3.46 -10.98 3.60
CA ARG A 197 -4.15 -9.80 3.10
C ARG A 197 -3.90 -8.64 4.05
N LEU A 198 -3.54 -7.49 3.51
CA LEU A 198 -3.39 -6.26 4.29
C LEU A 198 -4.20 -5.14 3.62
N THR A 199 -4.93 -4.39 4.43
CA THR A 199 -5.57 -3.15 4.01
C THR A 199 -4.81 -1.99 4.64
N ALA A 200 -4.45 -0.98 3.85
CA ALA A 200 -3.90 0.28 4.33
C ALA A 200 -4.84 1.42 3.96
N GLU A 201 -5.00 2.35 4.89
CA GLU A 201 -5.65 3.63 4.64
C GLU A 201 -4.60 4.65 4.20
N ILE A 202 -4.96 5.48 3.23
CA ILE A 202 -4.09 6.52 2.71
C ILE A 202 -4.84 7.83 2.87
N THR A 203 -4.19 8.82 3.47
CA THR A 203 -4.68 10.19 3.51
C THR A 203 -3.70 11.08 2.78
N SER A 204 -4.21 12.11 2.11
CA SER A 204 -3.37 13.10 1.47
C SER A 204 -4.06 14.46 1.42
N THR A 205 -3.29 15.51 1.16
CA THR A 205 -3.79 16.85 0.91
C THR A 205 -3.42 17.28 -0.50
N GLY A 206 -4.30 18.04 -1.15
CA GLY A 206 -4.14 18.40 -2.55
C GLY A 206 -5.18 19.39 -3.03
N ASP A 207 -5.19 19.63 -4.33
CA ASP A 207 -6.24 20.42 -4.98
C ASP A 207 -7.54 19.63 -5.14
N ALA A 208 -8.57 20.27 -5.68
CA ALA A 208 -9.89 19.65 -5.90
C ALA A 208 -9.88 18.51 -6.95
N CYS A 209 -8.77 18.29 -7.66
CA CYS A 209 -8.62 17.18 -8.59
C CYS A 209 -8.11 15.90 -7.90
N LEU A 210 -7.44 16.03 -6.76
CA LEU A 210 -6.78 14.92 -6.06
C LEU A 210 -7.67 14.30 -4.98
N ALA A 211 -7.49 13.00 -4.75
CA ALA A 211 -8.14 12.30 -3.68
C ALA A 211 -7.57 12.69 -2.32
N SER A 212 -8.45 12.94 -1.35
CA SER A 212 -8.07 13.21 0.05
C SER A 212 -7.92 11.94 0.85
N LYS A 213 -8.62 10.86 0.46
CA LYS A 213 -8.47 9.53 1.03
C LYS A 213 -8.45 8.46 -0.05
N GLY A 214 -7.64 7.45 0.20
CA GLY A 214 -7.57 6.24 -0.59
C GLY A 214 -7.55 5.01 0.30
N GLN A 215 -7.84 3.87 -0.31
CA GLN A 215 -7.61 2.58 0.30
C GLN A 215 -6.73 1.73 -0.61
N LEU A 216 -5.80 1.01 0.02
CA LEU A 216 -4.93 0.05 -0.62
C LEU A 216 -5.20 -1.31 0.01
N VAL A 217 -5.46 -2.33 -0.81
CA VAL A 217 -5.56 -3.72 -0.36
C VAL A 217 -4.51 -4.52 -1.11
N LEU A 218 -3.61 -5.13 -0.35
CA LEU A 218 -2.60 -6.04 -0.88
C LEU A 218 -2.95 -7.48 -0.51
N VAL A 219 -2.70 -8.39 -1.44
CA VAL A 219 -2.66 -9.82 -1.16
C VAL A 219 -1.31 -10.37 -1.58
N LEU A 220 -0.64 -11.06 -0.67
CA LEU A 220 0.59 -11.80 -0.93
C LEU A 220 0.35 -13.29 -0.70
N LEU A 221 0.58 -14.12 -1.72
CA LEU A 221 0.52 -15.58 -1.62
C LEU A 221 1.94 -16.15 -1.76
N ASP A 222 2.35 -17.02 -0.83
CA ASP A 222 3.65 -17.70 -0.88
C ASP A 222 3.54 -18.94 -1.79
N ASP A 223 4.31 -18.95 -2.88
CA ASP A 223 4.39 -20.09 -3.81
C ASP A 223 5.62 -20.99 -3.57
N GLY A 224 6.36 -20.73 -2.50
CA GLY A 224 7.58 -21.43 -2.14
C GLY A 224 8.85 -20.76 -2.66
N THR A 225 8.78 -20.07 -3.81
CA THR A 225 9.93 -19.43 -4.46
C THR A 225 9.89 -17.90 -4.37
N ASP A 226 8.74 -17.32 -4.74
CA ASP A 226 8.45 -15.90 -4.74
C ASP A 226 7.14 -15.67 -3.97
N LEU A 227 6.75 -14.40 -3.83
CA LEU A 227 5.39 -14.06 -3.41
C LEU A 227 4.61 -13.55 -4.61
N ARG A 228 3.43 -14.11 -4.83
CA ARG A 228 2.47 -13.62 -5.82
C ARG A 228 1.69 -12.46 -5.22
N LEU A 229 1.77 -11.29 -5.85
CA LEU A 229 1.19 -10.05 -5.36
C LEU A 229 -0.07 -9.70 -6.17
N LEU A 230 -1.15 -9.37 -5.47
CA LEU A 230 -2.26 -8.58 -6.01
C LEU A 230 -2.27 -7.22 -5.31
N LEU A 231 -2.26 -6.16 -6.10
CA LEU A 231 -2.40 -4.76 -5.68
C LEU A 231 -3.81 -4.30 -6.05
N VAL A 232 -4.58 -3.79 -5.09
CA VAL A 232 -5.88 -3.13 -5.34
C VAL A 232 -5.86 -1.77 -4.66
N ASN A 233 -6.03 -0.70 -5.42
CA ASN A 233 -6.09 0.66 -4.90
C ASN A 233 -7.33 1.38 -5.42
N GLY A 234 -7.93 2.22 -4.58
CA GLY A 234 -8.99 3.13 -5.02
C GLY A 234 -9.10 4.37 -4.14
N ASP A 235 -9.46 5.47 -4.78
CA ASP A 235 -9.77 6.75 -4.15
C ASP A 235 -11.14 6.68 -3.51
N THR A 236 -11.21 6.78 -2.19
CA THR A 236 -12.46 6.63 -1.43
C THR A 236 -13.11 7.97 -1.10
N GLU A 237 -12.33 9.06 -1.08
CA GLU A 237 -12.83 10.43 -0.90
C GLU A 237 -11.96 11.45 -1.67
N GLY A 238 -12.54 12.62 -1.96
CA GLY A 238 -11.87 13.71 -2.68
C GLY A 238 -11.99 13.61 -4.20
N GLY A 239 -11.28 14.51 -4.89
CA GLY A 239 -11.48 14.76 -6.32
C GLY A 239 -12.90 15.27 -6.68
N PRO A 240 -13.24 15.31 -7.97
CA PRO A 240 -14.58 15.67 -8.43
C PRO A 240 -15.67 14.71 -7.92
N ALA A 241 -16.95 15.11 -7.89
CA ALA A 241 -18.03 14.18 -7.52
C ALA A 241 -18.32 13.12 -8.60
N THR A 242 -17.92 13.38 -9.85
CA THR A 242 -18.13 12.49 -11.00
C THR A 242 -16.81 12.29 -11.74
N PRO A 243 -16.37 11.03 -11.97
CA PRO A 243 -16.99 9.78 -11.52
C PRO A 243 -16.94 9.62 -10.01
N ALA A 244 -17.87 8.84 -9.46
CA ALA A 244 -17.96 8.60 -8.02
C ALA A 244 -16.66 7.95 -7.49
N PRO A 245 -16.30 8.20 -6.21
CA PRO A 245 -15.21 7.50 -5.56
C PRO A 245 -15.39 5.98 -5.56
N ALA A 246 -14.27 5.26 -5.44
CA ALA A 246 -14.24 3.82 -5.29
C ALA A 246 -14.96 3.39 -3.99
N LYS A 247 -15.74 2.31 -4.07
CA LYS A 247 -16.37 1.72 -2.90
C LYS A 247 -15.40 0.77 -2.22
N THR A 248 -15.17 0.96 -0.92
CA THR A 248 -14.37 0.06 -0.08
C THR A 248 -14.78 -1.41 -0.19
N ALA A 249 -16.09 -1.68 -0.31
CA ALA A 249 -16.61 -3.03 -0.48
C ALA A 249 -16.16 -3.68 -1.80
N ASP A 250 -16.08 -2.90 -2.88
CA ASP A 250 -15.63 -3.41 -4.18
C ASP A 250 -14.13 -3.72 -4.15
N LEU A 251 -13.31 -2.86 -3.53
CA LEU A 251 -11.87 -3.11 -3.36
C LEU A 251 -11.60 -4.39 -2.55
N ALA A 252 -12.36 -4.59 -1.47
CA ALA A 252 -12.31 -5.80 -0.67
C ALA A 252 -12.73 -7.04 -1.47
N ALA A 253 -13.81 -6.96 -2.23
CA ALA A 253 -14.31 -8.06 -3.05
C ALA A 253 -13.28 -8.47 -4.13
N ILE A 254 -12.67 -7.50 -4.81
CA ILE A 254 -11.59 -7.76 -5.77
C ILE A 254 -10.45 -8.54 -5.10
N ALA A 255 -9.98 -8.09 -3.93
CA ALA A 255 -8.92 -8.77 -3.20
C ALA A 255 -9.33 -10.20 -2.76
N ASP A 256 -10.56 -10.40 -2.31
CA ASP A 256 -11.08 -11.70 -1.87
C ASP A 256 -11.35 -12.67 -3.05
N SER A 257 -11.45 -12.13 -4.27
CA SER A 257 -11.63 -12.91 -5.48
C SER A 257 -10.35 -13.57 -5.99
N VAL A 258 -9.18 -13.27 -5.41
CA VAL A 258 -7.88 -13.76 -5.87
C VAL A 258 -7.79 -15.30 -5.82
N ARG A 259 -7.29 -15.90 -6.90
CA ARG A 259 -7.10 -17.34 -7.03
C ARG A 259 -5.72 -17.60 -7.61
N PRO A 260 -4.88 -18.48 -7.04
CA PRO A 260 -3.65 -18.89 -7.70
C PRO A 260 -3.99 -19.66 -8.98
N THR A 261 -3.17 -19.48 -10.01
CA THR A 261 -3.22 -20.22 -11.27
C THR A 261 -1.92 -21.02 -11.45
N GLY A 262 -2.02 -22.12 -12.22
CA GLY A 262 -0.96 -23.12 -12.36
C GLY A 262 -0.63 -23.87 -11.06
#